data_AF-A0A517XXP1-F1
#
_entry.id   AF-A0A517XXP1-F1
#
_cell.length_a   1.000
_cell.length_b   1.000
_cell.length_c   1.000
_cell.angle_alpha   90.00
_cell.angle_beta   90.00
_cell.angle_gamma   90.00
#
_symmetry.space_group_name_H-M   'P 1'
#
loop_
_entity.id
_entity.type
_entity.pdbx_description
1 polymer ?
#
loop_
_entity_poly.entity_id
_entity_poly.type
_entity_poly.pdbx_seq_one_letter_code
_entity_poly.pdbx_strand_id
1 'polypeptide(L)'
;MRVELFGLAMDTPGVTFYLWSPWRCSTLEHKLFDALKPVPHATLEKAPDELRLHVTDAKGWKAAVQNMSRVLKGWQEEASDAGKDERRSWRWLLEADVDAAGYDMQGEKSSFWLYLRLSLDRGGPSDGEKGEDIDLNGFGVQVWGAASE
;
A
#
# COMPACT_ATOMS: atom_id res chain seq x y z
N MET A 1 13.26 -5.86 -11.79
CA MET A 1 13.53 -4.67 -10.95
C MET A 1 13.67 -5.09 -9.49
N ARG A 2 14.55 -4.44 -8.73
CA ARG A 2 14.68 -4.69 -7.28
C ARG A 2 13.71 -3.81 -6.52
N VAL A 3 12.81 -4.43 -5.79
CA VAL A 3 11.90 -3.78 -4.84
C VAL A 3 12.54 -3.88 -3.46
N GLU A 4 12.67 -2.75 -2.80
CA GLU A 4 13.06 -2.66 -1.39
C GLU A 4 11.95 -1.94 -0.61
N LEU A 5 11.48 -2.57 0.46
CA LEU A 5 10.41 -2.06 1.31
C LEU A 5 10.71 -2.42 2.78
N PHE A 6 11.05 -1.41 3.59
CA PHE A 6 11.31 -1.56 5.04
C PHE A 6 12.24 -2.72 5.42
N GLY A 7 13.34 -2.90 4.67
CA GLY A 7 14.35 -3.94 4.91
C GLY A 7 14.08 -5.27 4.21
N LEU A 8 12.93 -5.42 3.56
CA LEU A 8 12.65 -6.55 2.66
C LEU A 8 13.09 -6.18 1.25
N ALA A 9 13.85 -7.08 0.63
CA ALA A 9 14.35 -6.90 -0.74
C ALA A 9 13.97 -8.10 -1.60
N MET A 10 13.45 -7.83 -2.79
CA MET A 10 13.03 -8.85 -3.75
C MET A 10 13.28 -8.39 -5.18
N ASP A 11 13.59 -9.35 -6.06
CA ASP A 11 13.63 -9.13 -7.50
C ASP A 11 12.29 -9.54 -8.10
N THR A 12 11.71 -8.64 -8.88
CA THR A 12 10.35 -8.77 -9.42
C THR A 12 10.28 -8.20 -10.85
N PRO A 13 9.41 -8.71 -11.73
CA PRO A 13 9.21 -8.13 -13.06
C PRO A 13 8.48 -6.78 -12.99
N GLY A 14 7.73 -6.52 -11.92
CA GLY A 14 6.99 -5.27 -11.75
C GLY A 14 6.14 -5.26 -10.50
N VAL A 15 5.45 -4.14 -10.30
CA VAL A 15 4.52 -3.91 -9.20
C VAL A 15 3.23 -3.33 -9.77
N THR A 16 2.08 -3.80 -9.30
CA THR A 16 0.78 -3.22 -9.62
C THR A 16 0.14 -2.63 -8.38
N PHE A 17 -0.28 -1.38 -8.47
CA PHE A 17 -1.08 -0.70 -7.45
C PHE A 17 -2.55 -0.75 -7.84
N TYR A 18 -3.42 -1.01 -6.87
CA TYR A 18 -4.85 -1.20 -7.07
C TYR A 18 -5.66 -0.17 -6.30
N LEU A 19 -6.76 0.27 -6.92
CA LEU A 19 -7.90 0.89 -6.23
C LEU A 19 -9.16 0.11 -6.61
N TRP A 20 -9.63 -0.76 -5.72
CA TRP A 20 -10.80 -1.61 -5.93
C TRP A 20 -12.09 -0.91 -5.53
N SER A 21 -13.15 -1.12 -6.31
CA SER A 21 -14.46 -0.51 -6.08
C SER A 21 -14.37 0.99 -5.71
N PRO A 22 -13.79 1.86 -6.57
CA PRO A 22 -13.41 3.23 -6.19
C PRO A 22 -14.52 4.07 -5.53
N TRP A 23 -15.79 3.80 -5.84
CA TRP A 23 -16.94 4.49 -5.21
C TRP A 23 -17.16 4.15 -3.72
N ARG A 24 -16.51 3.08 -3.22
CA ARG A 24 -16.51 2.67 -1.80
C ARG A 24 -15.25 3.09 -1.05
N CYS A 25 -14.20 3.48 -1.77
CA CYS A 25 -12.93 3.85 -1.15
C CYS A 25 -13.03 5.15 -0.36
N SER A 26 -12.33 5.19 0.76
CA SER A 26 -12.10 6.39 1.56
C SER A 26 -11.31 7.44 0.78
N THR A 27 -11.41 8.70 1.22
CA THR A 27 -10.63 9.80 0.67
C THR A 27 -9.12 9.53 0.75
N LEU A 28 -8.64 8.83 1.79
CA LEU A 28 -7.21 8.53 1.93
C LEU A 28 -6.75 7.52 0.87
N GLU A 29 -7.55 6.48 0.58
CA GLU A 29 -7.26 5.51 -0.49
C GLU A 29 -7.21 6.18 -1.86
N HIS A 30 -8.13 7.10 -2.14
CA HIS A 30 -8.08 7.93 -3.35
C HIS A 30 -6.81 8.79 -3.39
N LYS A 31 -6.47 9.50 -2.30
CA LYS A 31 -5.24 10.31 -2.21
C LYS A 31 -3.98 9.48 -2.45
N LEU A 32 -3.92 8.27 -1.89
CA LEU A 32 -2.82 7.33 -2.11
C LEU A 32 -2.69 6.96 -3.58
N PHE A 33 -3.78 6.54 -4.22
CA PHE A 33 -3.75 6.14 -5.62
C PHE A 33 -3.47 7.32 -6.56
N ASP A 34 -4.05 8.49 -6.29
CA ASP A 34 -3.84 9.70 -7.08
C ASP A 34 -2.39 10.18 -7.04
N ALA A 35 -1.72 10.02 -5.91
CA ALA A 35 -0.30 10.34 -5.76
C ALA A 35 0.63 9.44 -6.62
N LEU A 36 0.11 8.32 -7.15
CA LEU A 36 0.84 7.42 -8.03
C LEU A 36 0.74 7.83 -9.50
N LYS A 37 -0.29 8.57 -9.90
CA LYS A 37 -0.50 8.99 -11.32
C LYS A 37 0.69 9.74 -11.94
N PRO A 38 1.47 10.55 -11.20
CA PRO A 38 2.66 11.22 -11.74
C PRO A 38 3.92 10.33 -11.82
N VAL A 39 3.86 9.07 -11.37
CA VAL A 39 5.03 8.16 -11.35
C VAL A 39 5.50 7.92 -12.80
N PRO A 40 6.80 8.10 -13.08
CA PRO A 40 7.32 7.90 -14.43
C PRO A 40 7.21 6.43 -14.86
N HIS A 41 6.98 6.20 -16.15
CA HIS A 41 6.89 4.86 -16.76
C HIS A 41 5.80 3.95 -16.16
N ALA A 42 4.82 4.54 -15.47
CA ALA A 42 3.66 3.84 -14.99
C ALA A 42 2.58 3.74 -16.07
N THR A 43 1.96 2.58 -16.20
CA THR A 43 0.81 2.36 -17.09
C THR A 43 -0.47 2.30 -16.26
N LEU A 44 -1.38 3.25 -16.49
CA LEU A 44 -2.70 3.29 -15.84
C LEU A 44 -3.74 2.56 -16.69
N GLU A 45 -4.38 1.57 -16.09
CA GLU A 45 -5.54 0.87 -16.65
C GLU A 45 -6.78 1.20 -15.83
N LYS A 46 -7.91 1.41 -16.53
CA LYS A 46 -9.20 1.72 -15.91
C LYS A 46 -10.21 0.66 -16.30
N ALA A 47 -10.78 0.00 -15.31
CA ALA A 47 -11.96 -0.84 -15.44
C ALA A 47 -13.13 -0.19 -14.66
N PRO A 48 -14.38 -0.63 -14.85
CA PRO A 48 -15.53 -0.08 -14.12
C PRO A 48 -15.35 -0.14 -12.60
N ASP A 49 -14.81 -1.25 -12.10
CA ASP A 49 -14.73 -1.55 -10.67
C ASP A 49 -13.31 -1.58 -10.10
N GLU A 50 -12.33 -1.14 -10.90
CA GLU A 50 -10.93 -1.23 -10.53
C GLU A 50 -10.09 -0.21 -11.31
N LEU A 51 -9.19 0.47 -10.61
CA LEU A 51 -8.08 1.18 -11.24
C LEU A 51 -6.78 0.44 -10.93
N ARG A 52 -5.94 0.26 -11.95
CA ARG A 52 -4.63 -0.38 -11.83
C ARG A 52 -3.54 0.53 -12.33
N LEU A 53 -2.46 0.66 -11.60
CA LEU A 53 -1.27 1.36 -12.06
C LEU A 53 -0.08 0.42 -11.98
N HIS A 54 0.51 0.09 -13.13
CA HIS A 54 1.60 -0.86 -13.25
C HIS A 54 2.95 -0.16 -13.42
N VAL A 55 3.96 -0.61 -12.69
CA VAL A 55 5.34 -0.07 -12.71
C VAL A 55 6.31 -1.23 -12.90
N THR A 56 7.23 -1.10 -13.86
CA THR A 56 8.19 -2.16 -14.22
C THR A 56 9.65 -1.79 -13.97
N ASP A 57 9.91 -0.57 -13.50
CA ASP A 57 11.26 -0.06 -13.28
C ASP A 57 11.49 0.44 -11.85
N ALA A 58 12.76 0.39 -11.42
CA ALA A 58 13.16 0.75 -10.07
C ALA A 58 12.96 2.24 -9.73
N LYS A 59 13.04 3.13 -10.73
CA LYS A 59 12.85 4.57 -10.53
C LYS A 59 11.37 4.87 -10.27
N GLY A 60 10.48 4.23 -11.02
CA GLY A 60 9.04 4.26 -10.78
C GLY A 60 8.68 3.77 -9.37
N TRP A 61 9.22 2.62 -8.95
CA TRP A 61 8.99 2.10 -7.60
C TRP A 61 9.42 3.05 -6.49
N LYS A 62 10.64 3.59 -6.58
CA LYS A 62 11.16 4.55 -5.60
C LYS A 62 10.27 5.80 -5.51
N ALA A 63 9.82 6.30 -6.66
CA ALA A 63 8.91 7.45 -6.71
C ALA A 63 7.54 7.12 -6.09
N ALA A 64 6.99 5.95 -6.37
CA ALA A 64 5.72 5.49 -5.80
C ALA A 64 5.78 5.41 -4.26
N VAL A 65 6.80 4.74 -3.71
CA VAL A 65 7.00 4.65 -2.25
C VAL A 65 7.15 6.03 -1.63
N GLN A 66 7.91 6.93 -2.25
CA GLN A 66 8.10 8.30 -1.77
C GLN A 66 6.78 9.09 -1.77
N ASN A 67 5.97 8.98 -2.83
CA ASN A 67 4.71 9.68 -2.97
C ASN A 67 3.68 9.18 -1.93
N MET A 68 3.51 7.87 -1.78
CA MET A 68 2.63 7.30 -0.75
C MET A 68 3.09 7.68 0.66
N SER A 69 4.41 7.65 0.93
CA SER A 69 4.97 8.05 2.23
C SER A 69 4.65 9.50 2.57
N ARG A 70 4.63 10.42 1.58
CA ARG A 70 4.22 11.81 1.79
C ARG A 70 2.75 11.93 2.16
N VAL A 71 1.87 11.20 1.47
CA VAL A 71 0.42 11.17 1.76
C VAL A 71 0.18 10.69 3.19
N LEU A 72 0.83 9.59 3.60
CA LEU A 72 0.63 8.99 4.92
C LEU A 72 1.21 9.83 6.06
N LYS A 73 2.37 10.45 5.84
CA LYS A 73 2.93 11.40 6.81
C LYS A 73 2.05 12.64 6.97
N GLY A 74 1.55 13.20 5.86
CA GLY A 74 0.61 14.32 5.93
C GLY A 74 -0.67 13.95 6.68
N TRP A 75 -1.24 12.77 6.40
CA TRP A 75 -2.41 12.27 7.13
C TRP A 75 -2.14 12.08 8.64
N GLN A 76 -0.95 11.62 9.01
CA GLN A 76 -0.51 11.47 10.39
C GLN A 76 -0.34 12.83 11.09
N GLU A 77 0.26 13.81 10.41
CA GLU A 77 0.50 15.17 10.92
C GLU A 77 -0.81 15.95 11.11
N GLU A 78 -1.81 15.77 10.23
CA GLU A 78 -3.14 16.37 10.35
C GLU A 78 -3.82 16.11 11.71
N ALA A 79 -3.53 14.98 12.39
CA ALA A 79 -4.02 14.75 13.75
C ALA A 79 -3.31 15.60 14.81
N SER A 80 -2.01 15.83 14.63
CA SER A 80 -1.21 16.60 15.60
C SER A 80 -1.62 18.08 15.62
N ASP A 81 -2.12 18.58 14.48
CA ASP A 81 -2.62 19.96 14.34
C ASP A 81 -4.07 20.13 14.84
N ALA A 82 -4.85 19.04 14.91
CA ALA A 82 -6.29 19.07 15.23
C ALA A 82 -6.60 19.03 16.74
N GLY A 83 -5.62 18.76 17.61
CA GLY A 83 -5.80 18.69 19.06
C GLY A 83 -4.85 17.70 19.74
N LYS A 84 -4.76 17.73 21.08
CA LYS A 84 -3.78 16.95 21.85
C LYS A 84 -4.10 15.46 22.00
N ASP A 85 -5.28 15.03 21.57
CA ASP A 85 -5.86 13.76 22.02
C ASP A 85 -5.99 12.69 20.93
N GLU A 86 -5.59 12.97 19.67
CA GLU A 86 -5.55 11.97 18.61
C GLU A 86 -4.12 11.70 18.13
N ARG A 87 -3.69 10.43 18.19
CA ARG A 87 -2.44 9.97 17.59
C ARG A 87 -2.75 9.02 16.45
N ARG A 88 -2.16 9.30 15.30
CA ARG A 88 -2.28 8.50 14.08
C ARG A 88 -0.99 7.75 13.81
N SER A 89 -1.08 6.51 13.38
CA SER A 89 0.04 5.77 12.80
C SER A 89 -0.44 4.84 11.70
N TRP A 90 0.51 4.28 10.94
CA TRP A 90 0.21 3.37 9.84
C TRP A 90 1.29 2.30 9.73
N ARG A 91 0.92 1.13 9.22
CA ARG A 91 1.84 0.02 8.97
C ARG A 91 1.41 -0.77 7.74
N TRP A 92 2.40 -1.26 7.01
CA TRP A 92 2.16 -2.20 5.93
C TRP A 92 1.89 -3.59 6.51
N LEU A 93 0.81 -4.20 6.07
CA LEU A 93 0.56 -5.63 6.26
C LEU A 93 1.06 -6.35 5.03
N LEU A 94 1.78 -7.43 5.28
CA LEU A 94 2.41 -8.24 4.27
C LEU A 94 1.73 -9.61 4.23
N GLU A 95 1.20 -9.98 3.07
CA GLU A 95 0.59 -11.28 2.83
C GLU A 95 1.23 -11.97 1.61
N ALA A 96 1.55 -13.24 1.75
CA ALA A 96 1.99 -14.10 0.67
C ALA A 96 1.37 -15.47 0.87
N ASP A 97 0.64 -15.94 -0.12
CA ASP A 97 0.15 -17.31 -0.18
C ASP A 97 1.12 -18.11 -1.06
N VAL A 98 2.12 -18.71 -0.42
CA VAL A 98 3.22 -19.46 -1.06
C VAL A 98 3.37 -20.83 -0.41
N ASP A 99 3.66 -21.84 -1.23
CA ASP A 99 4.27 -23.08 -0.76
C ASP A 99 5.77 -22.86 -0.42
N ALA A 100 6.42 -23.92 0.05
CA ALA A 100 7.84 -23.86 0.42
C ALA A 100 8.80 -23.56 -0.75
N ALA A 101 8.31 -23.68 -1.99
CA ALA A 101 9.05 -23.42 -3.21
C ALA A 101 8.71 -22.06 -3.86
N GLY A 102 7.80 -21.28 -3.26
CA GLY A 102 7.41 -19.96 -3.74
C GLY A 102 6.32 -19.95 -4.81
N TYR A 103 5.53 -21.02 -4.89
CA TYR A 103 4.41 -21.17 -5.82
C TYR A 103 3.07 -21.05 -5.09
N ASP A 104 2.05 -20.56 -5.78
CA ASP A 104 0.69 -20.48 -5.27
C ASP A 104 -0.04 -21.82 -5.41
N MET A 105 -1.28 -21.88 -4.92
CA MET A 105 -2.11 -23.09 -5.01
C MET A 105 -2.46 -23.52 -6.45
N GLN A 106 -2.18 -22.68 -7.45
CA GLN A 106 -2.36 -22.98 -8.87
C GLN A 106 -1.04 -23.40 -9.54
N GLY A 107 0.08 -23.39 -8.83
CA GLY A 107 1.40 -23.72 -9.35
C GLY A 107 2.06 -22.57 -10.12
N GLU A 108 1.50 -21.36 -10.04
CA GLU A 108 2.11 -20.14 -10.57
C GLU A 108 3.04 -19.54 -9.52
N LYS A 109 4.01 -18.72 -9.92
CA LYS A 109 4.87 -18.05 -8.93
C LYS A 109 4.06 -17.03 -8.15
N SER A 110 4.00 -17.19 -6.84
CA SER A 110 3.13 -16.35 -6.03
C SER A 110 3.57 -14.90 -6.08
N SER A 111 2.57 -14.03 -6.16
CA SER A 111 2.72 -12.62 -5.87
C SER A 111 2.74 -12.38 -4.37
N PHE A 112 3.41 -11.30 -4.01
CA PHE A 112 3.44 -10.76 -2.67
C PHE A 112 2.45 -9.58 -2.59
N TRP A 113 1.62 -9.51 -1.55
CA TRP A 113 0.60 -8.48 -1.37
C TRP A 113 0.87 -7.57 -0.17
N LEU A 114 0.76 -6.27 -0.41
CA LEU A 114 0.89 -5.23 0.60
C LEU A 114 -0.44 -4.53 0.79
N TYR A 115 -0.91 -4.49 2.03
CA TYR A 115 -2.08 -3.74 2.47
C TYR A 115 -1.68 -2.71 3.51
N LEU A 116 -2.52 -1.69 3.70
CA LEU A 116 -2.25 -0.63 4.65
C LEU A 116 -3.23 -0.68 5.82
N ARG A 117 -2.68 -0.77 7.03
CA ARG A 117 -3.44 -0.61 8.27
C ARG A 117 -3.12 0.72 8.91
N LEU A 118 -4.16 1.45 9.26
CA LEU A 118 -4.11 2.65 10.08
C LEU A 118 -4.37 2.29 11.53
N SER A 119 -3.75 3.00 12.46
CA SER A 119 -4.07 2.94 13.88
C SER A 119 -4.38 4.35 14.39
N LEU A 120 -5.49 4.47 15.12
CA LEU A 120 -6.01 5.68 15.71
C LEU A 120 -6.09 5.50 17.22
N ASP A 121 -5.28 6.23 17.97
CA ASP A 121 -5.41 6.31 19.42
C ASP A 121 -6.10 7.63 19.77
N ARG A 122 -7.28 7.54 20.40
CA ARG A 122 -8.02 8.68 20.93
C ARG A 122 -7.95 8.63 22.46
N GLY A 123 -7.57 9.73 23.10
CA GLY A 123 -7.56 9.86 24.55
C GLY A 123 -6.20 10.19 25.18
N GLY A 124 -6.25 10.83 26.36
CA GLY A 124 -5.08 11.09 27.18
C GLY A 124 -4.64 9.83 27.95
N PRO A 125 -3.47 9.86 28.63
CA PRO A 125 -2.94 8.73 29.41
C PRO A 125 -3.91 8.15 30.47
N SER A 126 -4.97 8.87 30.82
CA SER A 126 -5.98 8.54 31.81
C SER A 126 -7.30 8.01 31.25
N ASP A 127 -7.56 8.15 29.94
CA ASP A 127 -8.93 8.00 29.41
C ASP A 127 -9.32 6.57 29.08
N GLY A 128 -8.37 5.62 29.08
CA GLY A 128 -8.64 4.19 28.92
C GLY A 128 -9.29 3.79 27.58
N GLU A 129 -9.50 4.74 26.67
CA GLU A 129 -10.01 4.50 25.32
C GLU A 129 -9.02 3.62 24.55
N LYS A 130 -9.54 2.52 24.02
CA LYS A 130 -8.75 1.55 23.25
C LYS A 130 -8.58 2.09 21.83
N GLY A 131 -7.33 2.12 21.38
CA GLY A 131 -7.01 2.44 19.98
C GLY A 131 -7.76 1.56 18.98
N GLU A 132 -8.04 2.14 17.82
CA GLU A 132 -8.76 1.54 16.71
C GLU A 132 -7.79 1.24 15.56
N ASP A 133 -7.86 0.03 15.01
CA ASP A 133 -7.14 -0.35 13.79
C ASP A 133 -8.13 -0.36 12.61
N ILE A 134 -7.75 0.25 11.48
CA ILE A 134 -8.57 0.34 10.27
C ILE A 134 -7.76 -0.16 9.08
N ASP A 135 -8.26 -1.17 8.37
CA ASP A 135 -7.67 -1.67 7.13
C ASP A 135 -8.22 -0.93 5.90
N LEU A 136 -7.32 -0.46 5.05
CA LEU A 136 -7.67 0.16 3.77
C LEU A 136 -7.94 -0.91 2.71
N ASN A 137 -9.13 -1.49 2.76
CA ASN A 137 -9.53 -2.64 1.92
C ASN A 137 -9.70 -2.32 0.43
N GLY A 138 -9.82 -1.04 0.08
CA GLY A 138 -9.95 -0.57 -1.30
C GLY A 138 -8.62 -0.30 -1.98
N PHE A 139 -7.49 -0.31 -1.25
CA PHE A 139 -6.16 -0.06 -1.80
C PHE A 139 -5.21 -1.23 -1.53
N GLY A 140 -4.42 -1.61 -2.53
CA GLY A 140 -3.42 -2.66 -2.35
C GLY A 140 -2.29 -2.59 -3.36
N VAL A 141 -1.19 -3.28 -3.04
CA VAL A 141 -0.02 -3.35 -3.91
C VAL A 141 0.35 -4.82 -4.10
N GLN A 142 0.43 -5.24 -5.35
CA GLN A 142 0.91 -6.55 -5.74
C GLN A 142 2.34 -6.43 -6.25
N VAL A 143 3.27 -7.14 -5.62
CA VAL A 143 4.60 -7.36 -6.16
C VAL A 143 4.62 -8.72 -6.84
N TRP A 144 4.90 -8.73 -8.14
CA TRP A 144 4.77 -9.93 -8.96
C TRP A 144 5.91 -10.91 -8.70
N GLY A 145 5.63 -12.22 -8.75
CA GLY A 145 6.67 -13.26 -8.75
C GLY A 145 7.53 -13.20 -10.02
N ALA A 146 8.85 -13.29 -9.90
CA ALA A 146 9.75 -13.30 -11.06
C ALA A 146 9.79 -14.66 -11.74
N ALA A 147 9.56 -14.73 -13.05
CA ALA A 147 9.69 -15.97 -13.84
C ALA A 147 11.06 -16.63 -13.63
N SER A 148 11.11 -17.96 -13.57
CA SER A 148 12.37 -18.71 -13.54
C SER A 148 12.97 -18.69 -14.94
N GLU A 149 14.26 -18.35 -15.05
CA GLU A 149 15.06 -18.67 -16.23
C GLU A 149 15.19 -20.18 -16.44
#